data_AF-A0A7C4MKV9-F1
#
_entry.id   AF-A0A7C4MKV9-F1
#
_cell.length_a   1.000
_cell.length_b   1.000
_cell.length_c   1.000
_cell.angle_alpha   90.00
_cell.angle_beta   90.00
_cell.angle_gamma   90.00
#
_symmetry.space_group_name_H-M   'P 1'
#
loop_
_entity.id
_entity.type
_entity.pdbx_description
1 polymer ?
#
loop_
_entity_poly.entity_id
_entity_poly.type
_entity_poly.pdbx_seq_one_letter_code
_entity_poly.pdbx_strand_id
1 'polypeptide(L)'
;MTTQEFSIDMNNVGTGTNYQASNVTINGVQLDLSAATIDTLDEVVTAINNLNTGVRATVNETTGKLVLTSASGLDIKLYDDEGVFGNASTNTSTYTGTITLTSETGADVIIGGNNEAYAGFVEQGGSSEAVGSGLSLMSIANANNAIQRIDEALNKVSKNRGELGAVQNRLDSTISNLMNVSENLSAANGRIVDADFAKETADMTKAQILSQAGVAMLAQAKQLPQQVLQLLQG
;
A
#
# COMPACT_ATOMS: atom_id res chain seq x y z
N MET A 1 16.63 8.36 1.83
CA MET A 1 17.95 8.67 2.43
C MET A 1 17.69 9.48 3.68
N THR A 2 17.86 8.88 4.86
CA THR A 2 17.71 9.59 6.13
C THR A 2 18.98 10.40 6.34
N THR A 3 18.85 11.72 6.29
CA THR A 3 19.96 12.64 6.50
C THR A 3 20.29 12.67 8.00
N GLN A 4 21.50 12.24 8.38
CA GLN A 4 21.96 12.28 9.78
C GLN A 4 22.41 13.71 10.12
N GLU A 5 21.99 14.19 11.29
CA GLU A 5 22.33 15.52 11.80
C GLU A 5 23.07 15.35 13.14
N PHE A 6 24.32 15.81 13.20
CA PHE A 6 25.06 15.92 14.45
C PHE A 6 25.19 17.40 14.82
N SER A 7 24.81 17.77 16.05
CA SER A 7 24.77 19.17 16.50
C SER A 7 25.81 19.45 17.58
N ILE A 8 26.66 20.44 17.35
CA ILE A 8 27.74 20.90 18.23
C ILE A 8 27.33 22.24 18.87
N ASP A 9 27.40 22.30 20.20
CA ASP A 9 27.16 23.54 20.94
C ASP A 9 28.41 24.42 20.94
N MET A 10 28.36 25.55 20.22
CA MET A 10 29.51 26.44 20.09
C MET A 10 29.57 27.52 21.18
N ASN A 11 28.65 27.53 22.16
CA ASN A 11 28.71 28.44 23.31
C ASN A 11 29.85 28.11 24.30
N ASN A 12 30.53 26.98 24.10
CA ASN A 12 31.65 26.52 24.93
C ASN A 12 33.00 26.55 24.19
N VAL A 13 33.06 27.27 23.07
CA VAL A 13 34.28 27.47 22.28
C VAL A 13 35.10 28.52 23.01
N GLY A 14 36.33 28.17 23.39
CA GLY A 14 37.22 29.08 24.09
C GLY A 14 37.30 30.42 23.36
N THR A 15 36.98 31.51 24.04
CA THR A 15 37.25 32.84 23.49
C THR A 15 38.75 33.12 23.66
N GLY A 16 39.57 32.53 22.78
CA GLY A 16 41.02 32.58 22.83
C GLY A 16 41.60 32.82 21.44
N THR A 17 42.24 33.97 21.28
CA THR A 17 42.93 34.40 20.06
C THR A 17 43.96 33.36 19.59
N ASN A 18 43.89 32.97 18.31
CA ASN A 18 44.73 31.99 17.58
C ASN A 18 44.44 30.50 17.86
N TYR A 19 43.29 30.03 17.36
CA TYR A 19 43.13 28.63 16.96
C TYR A 19 43.99 28.35 15.72
N GLN A 20 45.30 28.14 15.91
CA GLN A 20 46.14 27.67 14.82
C GLN A 20 45.58 26.32 14.37
N ALA A 21 45.18 26.26 13.11
CA ALA A 21 44.39 25.22 12.48
C ALA A 21 45.14 23.89 12.29
N SER A 22 45.93 23.47 13.27
CA SER A 22 46.86 22.35 13.11
C SER A 22 46.29 21.00 13.56
N ASN A 23 45.18 20.95 14.32
CA ASN A 23 44.71 19.69 14.92
C ASN A 23 43.20 19.41 14.77
N VAL A 24 42.47 20.11 13.89
CA VAL A 24 41.06 19.78 13.61
C VAL A 24 40.94 19.07 12.27
N THR A 25 40.36 17.87 12.26
CA THR A 25 40.07 17.15 11.01
C THR A 25 38.63 16.64 10.98
N ILE A 26 38.04 16.70 9.78
CA ILE A 26 36.74 16.10 9.47
C ILE A 26 37.00 15.03 8.41
N ASN A 27 36.63 13.78 8.70
CA ASN A 27 36.93 12.63 7.85
C ASN A 27 38.41 12.53 7.44
N GLY A 28 39.31 12.97 8.32
CA GLY A 28 40.76 12.98 8.08
C GLY A 28 41.27 14.13 7.21
N VAL A 29 40.38 15.02 6.74
CA VAL A 29 40.76 16.26 6.04
C VAL A 29 40.90 17.38 7.05
N GLN A 30 42.03 18.08 7.01
CA GLN A 30 42.32 19.19 7.90
C GLN A 30 41.40 20.38 7.64
N LEU A 31 40.81 20.91 8.70
CA LEU A 31 40.02 22.12 8.67
C LEU A 31 40.94 23.31 8.97
N ASP A 32 41.20 24.11 7.93
CA ASP A 32 41.98 25.33 8.08
C ASP A 32 41.09 26.48 8.56
N LEU A 33 41.26 26.84 9.82
CA LEU A 33 40.63 27.97 10.50
C LEU A 33 41.60 29.15 10.70
N SER A 34 42.78 29.12 10.06
CA SER A 34 43.84 30.13 10.22
C SER A 34 43.62 31.42 9.43
N ALA A 35 42.53 31.51 8.65
CA ALA A 35 42.09 32.77 8.06
C ALA A 35 41.68 33.75 9.17
N ALA A 36 42.17 34.99 9.07
CA ALA A 36 42.04 36.03 10.10
C ALA A 36 40.60 36.13 10.63
N THR A 37 40.47 35.85 11.94
CA THR A 37 39.27 35.98 12.79
C THR A 37 38.02 35.28 12.27
N ILE A 38 37.83 34.03 12.69
CA ILE A 38 36.50 33.42 12.72
C ILE A 38 35.77 34.00 13.91
N ASP A 39 34.94 35.00 13.65
CA ASP A 39 34.15 35.69 14.67
C ASP A 39 32.69 35.18 14.68
N THR A 40 32.29 34.45 13.64
CA THR A 40 30.91 33.98 13.47
C THR A 40 30.81 32.49 13.10
N LEU A 41 29.66 31.90 13.44
CA LEU A 41 29.36 30.50 13.10
C LEU A 41 29.24 30.28 11.59
N ASP A 42 28.83 31.30 10.84
CA ASP A 42 28.69 31.25 9.38
C ASP A 42 30.05 31.14 8.67
N GLU A 43 31.10 31.71 9.26
CA GLU A 43 32.47 31.56 8.75
C GLU A 43 32.99 30.13 8.96
N VAL A 44 32.68 29.50 10.11
CA VAL A 44 32.98 28.08 10.36
C VAL A 44 32.23 27.18 9.37
N VAL A 45 30.94 27.44 9.14
CA VAL A 45 30.13 26.70 8.17
C VAL A 45 30.72 26.82 6.77
N THR A 46 31.13 28.03 6.38
CA THR A 46 31.76 28.29 5.08
C THR A 46 33.10 27.54 4.95
N ALA A 47 33.94 27.57 5.98
CA ALA A 47 35.21 26.86 6.00
C ALA A 47 35.03 25.35 5.83
N ILE A 48 34.08 24.74 6.56
CA ILE A 48 33.80 23.30 6.46
C ILE A 48 33.24 22.93 5.08
N ASN A 49 32.29 23.73 4.56
CA ASN A 49 31.65 23.44 3.27
C ASN A 49 32.58 23.64 2.06
N ASN A 50 33.67 24.40 2.21
CA ASN A 50 34.70 24.53 1.18
C ASN A 50 35.67 23.33 1.13
N LEU A 51 35.65 22.46 2.15
CA LEU A 51 36.46 21.25 2.17
C LEU A 51 35.74 20.09 1.49
N ASN A 52 36.49 19.27 0.76
CA ASN A 52 35.97 18.03 0.18
C ASN A 52 35.98 16.88 1.21
N THR A 53 35.21 17.01 2.28
CA THR A 53 35.12 16.04 3.39
C THR A 53 33.97 15.03 3.21
N GLY A 54 33.05 15.28 2.28
CA GLY A 54 31.78 14.55 2.15
C GLY A 54 30.72 14.96 3.20
N VAL A 55 31.03 15.96 4.01
CA VAL A 55 30.17 16.49 5.08
C VAL A 55 29.73 17.90 4.70
N ARG A 56 28.46 18.22 4.96
CA ARG A 56 27.88 19.55 4.84
C ARG A 56 27.62 20.12 6.23
N ALA A 57 28.07 21.34 6.47
CA ALA A 57 27.81 22.10 7.69
C ALA A 57 26.63 23.07 7.49
N THR A 58 25.81 23.24 8.51
CA THR A 58 24.75 24.27 8.61
C THR A 58 24.64 24.78 10.05
N VAL A 59 23.91 25.86 10.26
CA VAL A 59 23.52 26.31 11.61
C VAL A 59 22.06 25.92 11.85
N ASN A 60 21.76 25.33 13.00
CA ASN A 60 20.38 25.20 13.43
C ASN A 60 19.91 26.54 14.03
N GLU A 61 19.02 27.23 13.31
CA GLU A 61 18.53 28.57 13.69
C GLU A 61 17.81 28.61 15.05
N THR A 62 17.28 27.49 15.54
CA THR A 62 16.57 27.42 16.84
C THR A 62 17.52 27.22 18.01
N THR A 63 18.60 26.45 17.81
CA THR A 63 19.54 26.08 18.89
C THR A 63 20.86 26.85 18.84
N GLY A 64 21.14 27.54 17.73
CA GLY A 64 22.41 28.25 17.50
C GLY A 64 23.61 27.31 17.35
N LYS A 65 23.37 26.03 17.07
CA LYS A 65 24.39 24.98 17.03
C LYS A 65 24.87 24.70 15.61
N LEU A 66 26.15 24.38 15.46
CA LEU A 66 26.71 23.87 14.22
C LEU A 66 26.18 22.46 13.99
N VAL A 67 25.60 22.20 12.82
CA VAL A 67 25.12 20.88 12.42
C VAL A 67 25.98 20.35 11.29
N LEU A 68 26.52 19.15 11.47
CA LEU A 68 27.25 18.43 10.44
C LEU A 68 26.40 17.28 9.90
N THR A 69 26.35 17.18 8.58
CA THR A 69 25.52 16.24 7.85
C THR A 69 26.33 15.53 6.78
N SER A 70 26.33 14.20 6.79
CA SER A 70 26.96 13.40 5.74
C SER A 70 26.03 13.34 4.52
N ALA A 71 26.46 13.88 3.38
CA ALA A 71 25.66 13.87 2.16
C ALA A 71 25.49 12.45 1.58
N SER A 72 26.47 11.57 1.85
CA SER A 72 26.48 10.18 1.40
C SER A 72 25.91 9.20 2.43
N GLY A 73 25.59 9.66 3.65
CA GLY A 73 25.15 8.79 4.75
C GLY A 73 26.27 7.94 5.36
N LEU A 74 27.53 8.17 4.96
CA LEU A 74 28.73 7.59 5.58
C LEU A 74 29.03 8.25 6.94
N ASP A 75 29.87 7.59 7.74
CA ASP A 75 30.33 8.11 9.03
C ASP A 75 30.93 9.52 8.91
N ILE A 76 30.68 10.33 9.95
CA ILE A 76 31.39 11.59 10.16
C ILE A 76 32.41 11.36 11.26
N LYS A 77 33.68 11.56 10.96
CA LYS A 77 34.79 11.43 11.91
C LYS A 77 35.32 12.81 12.25
N LEU A 78 35.24 13.20 13.51
CA LEU A 78 35.75 14.48 14.01
C LEU A 78 36.93 14.23 14.94
N TYR A 79 38.03 14.92 14.65
CA TYR A 79 39.17 15.01 15.56
C TYR A 79 39.39 16.49 15.86
N ASP A 80 39.53 16.82 17.14
CA ASP A 80 39.68 18.19 17.63
C ASP A 80 40.45 18.15 18.96
N ASP A 81 41.77 18.28 18.89
CA ASP A 81 42.65 18.23 20.07
C ASP A 81 42.66 19.56 20.87
N GLU A 82 42.24 20.65 20.22
CA GLU A 82 42.31 22.02 20.78
C GLU A 82 40.96 22.51 21.32
N GLY A 83 39.90 21.70 21.20
CA GLY A 83 38.57 22.02 21.71
C GLY A 83 37.86 23.14 20.94
N VAL A 84 38.20 23.32 19.66
CA VAL A 84 37.59 24.28 18.73
C VAL A 84 36.07 24.09 18.65
N PHE A 85 35.58 22.86 18.77
CA PHE A 85 34.17 22.48 18.76
C PHE A 85 33.63 22.16 20.17
N GLY A 86 34.29 22.68 21.22
CA GLY A 86 33.80 22.57 22.60
C GLY A 86 34.06 21.21 23.28
N ASN A 87 34.80 20.30 22.63
CA ASN A 87 35.24 19.03 23.22
C ASN A 87 36.66 18.69 22.75
N ALA A 88 37.67 19.17 23.49
CA ALA A 88 39.05 18.79 23.26
C ALA A 88 39.22 17.28 23.48
N SER A 89 39.61 16.55 22.44
CA SER A 89 39.76 15.10 22.44
C SER A 89 40.94 14.69 21.56
N THR A 90 41.91 13.99 22.18
CA THR A 90 43.01 13.31 21.48
C THR A 90 42.56 12.08 20.68
N ASN A 91 41.27 11.73 20.74
CA ASN A 91 40.68 10.63 19.99
C ASN A 91 39.68 11.14 18.93
N THR A 92 39.65 10.48 17.78
CA THR A 92 38.64 10.70 16.74
C THR A 92 37.26 10.25 17.21
N SER A 93 36.33 11.17 17.36
CA SER A 93 34.91 10.88 17.56
C SER A 93 34.30 10.40 16.23
N THR A 94 33.71 9.22 16.21
CA THR A 94 33.04 8.66 15.02
C THR A 94 31.53 8.70 15.23
N TYR A 95 30.85 9.46 14.38
CA TYR A 95 29.39 9.50 14.29
C TYR A 95 28.98 8.56 13.17
N THR A 96 28.43 7.41 13.56
CA THR A 96 28.10 6.34 12.62
C THR A 96 26.97 6.76 11.68
N GLY A 97 27.23 6.64 10.39
CA GLY A 97 26.24 6.78 9.34
C GLY A 97 25.40 5.51 9.22
N THR A 98 24.12 5.65 8.93
CA THR A 98 23.23 4.51 8.71
C THR A 98 22.78 4.49 7.25
N ILE A 99 22.98 3.35 6.59
CA ILE A 99 22.40 3.08 5.27
C ILE A 99 21.13 2.26 5.49
N THR A 100 19.98 2.83 5.13
CA THR A 100 18.70 2.11 5.13
C THR A 100 18.40 1.60 3.72
N LEU A 101 18.36 0.28 3.56
CA LEU A 101 17.96 -0.38 2.31
C LEU A 101 16.51 -0.84 2.44
N THR A 102 15.63 -0.32 1.59
CA THR A 102 14.21 -0.66 1.57
C THR A 102 13.83 -1.24 0.22
N SER A 103 13.17 -2.39 0.22
CA SER A 103 12.57 -2.97 -0.98
C SER A 103 11.15 -2.44 -1.16
N GLU A 104 10.84 -1.89 -2.33
CA GLU A 104 9.49 -1.41 -2.66
C GLU A 104 8.45 -2.55 -2.69
N THR A 105 8.91 -3.77 -2.94
CA THR A 105 8.06 -4.97 -3.02
C THR A 105 7.92 -5.70 -1.69
N GLY A 106 8.63 -5.27 -0.65
CA GLY A 106 8.73 -5.98 0.64
C GLY A 106 9.55 -7.28 0.59
N ALA A 107 10.21 -7.58 -0.53
CA ALA A 107 11.15 -8.69 -0.63
C ALA A 107 12.48 -8.39 0.08
N ASP A 108 13.23 -9.43 0.46
CA ASP A 108 14.57 -9.27 1.04
C ASP A 108 15.50 -8.50 0.09
N VAL A 109 16.26 -7.55 0.64
CA VAL A 109 17.35 -6.89 -0.09
C VAL A 109 18.55 -7.83 -0.07
N ILE A 110 18.75 -8.55 -1.18
CA ILE A 110 19.87 -9.47 -1.34
C ILE A 110 21.08 -8.70 -1.84
N ILE A 111 22.16 -8.70 -1.05
CA ILE A 111 23.47 -8.25 -1.49
C ILE A 111 24.16 -9.46 -2.12
N GLY A 112 24.22 -9.51 -3.45
CA GLY A 112 24.90 -10.57 -4.19
C GLY A 112 26.21 -10.09 -4.82
N GLY A 113 27.10 -11.02 -5.16
CA GLY A 113 28.33 -10.73 -5.90
C GLY A 113 29.42 -11.75 -5.60
N ASN A 114 30.65 -11.48 -6.05
CA ASN A 114 31.81 -12.21 -5.55
C ASN A 114 32.31 -11.48 -4.29
N ASN A 115 32.10 -12.10 -3.12
CA ASN A 115 32.56 -11.63 -1.80
C ASN A 115 31.73 -10.49 -1.17
N GLU A 116 30.51 -10.83 -0.79
CA GLU A 116 29.51 -9.98 -0.12
C GLU A 116 30.03 -9.34 1.18
N ALA A 117 31.05 -9.93 1.81
CA ALA A 117 31.71 -9.39 3.00
C ALA A 117 32.32 -8.00 2.78
N TYR A 118 32.67 -7.64 1.54
CA TYR A 118 33.17 -6.30 1.21
C TYR A 118 32.12 -5.20 1.31
N ALA A 119 30.83 -5.56 1.35
CA ALA A 119 29.77 -4.60 1.60
C ALA A 119 29.69 -4.17 3.08
N GLY A 120 30.44 -4.81 3.98
CA GLY A 120 30.57 -4.38 5.38
C GLY A 120 29.36 -4.68 6.28
N PHE A 121 28.34 -5.38 5.79
CA PHE A 121 27.18 -5.82 6.57
C PHE A 121 27.49 -7.13 7.30
N VAL A 122 28.26 -7.05 8.39
CA VAL A 122 28.77 -8.24 9.11
C VAL A 122 27.75 -8.87 10.06
N GLU A 123 26.61 -8.22 10.30
CA GLU A 123 25.48 -8.76 11.07
C GLU A 123 24.20 -8.70 10.24
N GLN A 124 23.96 -9.73 9.42
CA GLN A 124 22.68 -9.90 8.73
C GLN A 124 21.66 -10.54 9.68
N GLY A 125 20.97 -9.70 10.46
CA GLY A 125 19.64 -10.04 10.96
C GLY A 125 18.63 -9.90 9.82
N GLY A 126 18.02 -11.02 9.41
CA GLY A 126 16.96 -11.01 8.39
C GLY A 126 15.80 -10.10 8.79
N SER A 127 15.23 -9.41 7.81
CA SER A 127 14.17 -8.40 8.02
C SER A 127 12.93 -9.01 8.70
N SER A 128 12.24 -8.19 9.50
CA SER A 128 11.01 -8.55 10.23
C SER A 128 9.87 -9.05 9.33
N GLU A 129 9.94 -8.82 8.02
CA GLU A 129 8.78 -8.95 7.11
C GLU A 129 8.92 -10.07 6.07
N ALA A 130 10.10 -10.65 5.88
CA ALA A 130 10.31 -11.72 4.90
C ALA A 130 9.96 -13.08 5.50
N VAL A 131 9.05 -13.83 4.87
CA VAL A 131 8.78 -15.24 5.19
C VAL A 131 9.43 -16.07 4.09
N GLY A 132 10.51 -16.81 4.39
CA GLY A 132 11.03 -17.78 3.42
C GLY A 132 12.52 -18.13 3.46
N SER A 133 13.36 -17.33 4.13
CA SER A 133 14.79 -17.64 4.30
C SER A 133 15.19 -17.34 5.75
N GLY A 134 15.82 -18.29 6.44
CA GLY A 134 16.46 -18.07 7.74
C GLY A 134 15.57 -18.09 8.99
N LEU A 135 14.67 -19.07 9.17
CA LEU A 135 14.24 -19.42 10.53
C LEU A 135 15.37 -20.20 11.21
N SER A 136 16.25 -19.50 11.91
CA SER A 136 17.24 -20.12 12.79
C SER A 136 16.69 -20.17 14.21
N LEU A 137 16.73 -21.33 14.86
CA LEU A 137 16.37 -21.49 16.27
C LEU A 137 17.61 -21.57 17.17
N MET A 138 18.81 -21.31 16.61
CA MET A 138 20.08 -21.56 17.28
C MET A 138 20.43 -20.51 18.34
N SER A 139 19.72 -19.38 18.39
CA SER A 139 19.87 -18.35 19.42
C SER A 139 18.50 -17.88 19.92
N ILE A 140 18.46 -17.34 21.14
CA ILE A 140 17.23 -16.79 21.74
C ILE A 140 16.69 -15.64 20.88
N ALA A 141 17.56 -14.79 20.33
CA ALA A 141 17.16 -13.69 19.46
C ALA A 141 16.50 -14.21 18.17
N ASN A 142 17.10 -15.21 17.53
CA ASN A 142 16.57 -15.78 16.29
C ASN A 142 15.27 -16.57 16.53
N ALA A 143 15.14 -17.23 17.68
CA ALA A 143 13.91 -17.91 18.08
C ALA A 143 12.74 -16.93 18.30
N ASN A 144 12.97 -15.79 18.96
CA ASN A 144 11.94 -14.76 19.12
C ASN A 144 11.54 -14.14 17.77
N ASN A 145 12.51 -13.87 16.89
CA ASN A 145 12.23 -13.40 15.53
C ASN A 145 11.42 -14.43 14.73
N ALA A 146 11.74 -15.73 14.84
CA ALA A 146 10.99 -16.80 14.21
C ALA A 146 9.53 -16.87 14.69
N ILE A 147 9.28 -16.69 15.99
CA ILE A 147 7.91 -16.65 16.55
C ILE A 147 7.12 -15.48 15.95
N GLN A 148 7.70 -14.27 15.95
CA GLN A 148 7.06 -13.09 15.38
C GLN A 148 6.69 -13.29 13.89
N ARG A 149 7.60 -13.90 13.11
CA ARG A 149 7.36 -14.20 11.69
C ARG A 149 6.23 -15.20 11.48
N ILE A 150 6.14 -16.22 12.33
CA ILE A 150 5.04 -17.20 12.28
C ILE A 150 3.71 -16.51 12.62
N ASP A 151 3.68 -15.63 13.63
CA ASP A 151 2.47 -14.90 14.01
C ASP A 151 1.99 -13.98 12.88
N GLU A 152 2.89 -13.27 12.20
CA GLU A 152 2.54 -12.45 11.04
C GLU A 152 2.00 -13.29 9.87
N ALA A 153 2.62 -14.44 9.59
CA ALA A 153 2.14 -15.36 8.57
C ALA A 153 0.75 -15.91 8.90
N LEU A 154 0.51 -16.28 10.17
CA LEU A 154 -0.79 -16.73 10.66
C LEU A 154 -1.85 -15.63 10.57
N ASN A 155 -1.50 -14.38 10.86
CA ASN A 155 -2.38 -13.23 10.69
C ASN A 155 -2.75 -13.02 9.21
N LYS A 156 -1.79 -13.12 8.28
CA LYS A 156 -2.06 -13.05 6.84
C LYS A 156 -3.00 -14.16 6.38
N VAL A 157 -2.77 -15.41 6.80
CA VAL A 157 -3.65 -16.55 6.49
C VAL A 157 -5.06 -16.32 7.07
N SER A 158 -5.15 -15.85 8.30
CA SER A 158 -6.43 -15.58 8.96
C SER A 158 -7.22 -14.48 8.26
N LYS A 159 -6.54 -13.41 7.80
CA LYS A 159 -7.15 -12.35 6.99
C LYS A 159 -7.71 -12.90 5.67
N ASN A 160 -6.91 -13.67 4.93
CA ASN A 160 -7.36 -14.31 3.69
C ASN A 160 -8.58 -15.23 3.91
N ARG A 161 -8.58 -16.02 5.00
CA ARG A 161 -9.74 -16.85 5.37
C ARG A 161 -10.99 -16.02 5.69
N GLY A 162 -10.81 -14.88 6.36
CA GLY A 162 -11.88 -13.92 6.64
C GLY A 162 -12.48 -13.34 5.35
N GLU A 163 -11.64 -12.94 4.40
CA GLU A 163 -12.06 -12.43 3.09
C GLU A 163 -12.82 -13.50 2.28
N LEU A 164 -12.31 -14.73 2.26
CA LEU A 164 -13.00 -15.85 1.61
C LEU A 164 -14.37 -16.14 2.27
N GLY A 165 -14.46 -16.08 3.60
CA GLY A 165 -15.73 -16.23 4.31
C GLY A 165 -16.73 -15.10 3.98
N ALA A 166 -16.25 -13.87 3.86
CA ALA A 166 -17.08 -12.74 3.42
C ALA A 166 -17.60 -12.93 1.98
N VAL A 167 -16.75 -13.44 1.08
CA VAL A 167 -17.15 -13.77 -0.29
C VAL A 167 -18.20 -14.89 -0.30
N GLN A 168 -18.04 -15.93 0.52
CA GLN A 168 -19.04 -17.01 0.65
C GLN A 168 -20.40 -16.47 1.11
N ASN A 169 -20.45 -15.64 2.16
CA ASN A 169 -21.70 -15.03 2.62
C ASN A 169 -22.40 -14.19 1.53
N ARG A 170 -21.61 -13.49 0.71
CA ARG A 170 -22.14 -12.71 -0.42
C ARG A 170 -22.69 -13.61 -1.51
N LEU A 171 -22.02 -14.73 -1.80
CA LEU A 171 -22.49 -15.73 -2.76
C LEU A 171 -23.82 -16.34 -2.30
N ASP A 172 -23.92 -16.75 -1.04
CA ASP A 172 -25.15 -17.34 -0.48
C ASP A 172 -26.33 -16.36 -0.51
N SER A 173 -26.08 -15.09 -0.18
CA SER A 173 -27.09 -14.02 -0.28
C SER A 173 -27.53 -13.79 -1.73
N THR A 174 -26.58 -13.80 -2.66
CA THR A 174 -26.85 -13.61 -4.10
C THR A 174 -27.65 -14.79 -4.65
N ILE A 175 -27.30 -16.03 -4.28
CA ILE A 175 -28.01 -17.24 -4.68
C ILE A 175 -29.44 -17.21 -4.15
N SER A 176 -29.63 -16.87 -2.88
CA SER A 176 -30.96 -16.77 -2.26
C SER A 176 -31.84 -15.72 -2.96
N ASN A 177 -31.28 -14.56 -3.29
CA ASN A 177 -31.98 -13.54 -4.05
C ASN A 177 -32.33 -14.02 -5.48
N LEU A 178 -31.39 -14.66 -6.18
CA LEU A 178 -31.62 -15.20 -7.52
C LEU A 178 -32.69 -16.30 -7.55
N MET A 179 -32.74 -17.17 -6.54
CA MET A 179 -33.80 -18.17 -6.41
C MET A 179 -35.18 -17.52 -6.27
N ASN A 180 -35.31 -16.50 -5.41
CA ASN A 180 -36.56 -15.74 -5.27
C ASN A 180 -36.96 -15.04 -6.57
N VAL A 181 -36.00 -14.44 -7.29
CA VAL A 181 -36.27 -13.81 -8.59
C VAL A 181 -36.72 -14.85 -9.62
N SER A 182 -36.07 -16.01 -9.66
CA SER A 182 -36.43 -17.11 -10.56
C SER A 182 -37.83 -17.65 -10.28
N GLU A 183 -38.21 -17.81 -9.01
CA GLU A 183 -39.54 -18.26 -8.62
C GLU A 183 -40.61 -17.25 -9.02
N ASN A 184 -40.39 -15.95 -8.73
CA ASN A 184 -41.30 -14.88 -9.14
C ASN A 184 -41.44 -14.78 -10.66
N LEU A 185 -40.34 -14.93 -11.41
CA LEU A 185 -40.35 -14.89 -12.87
C LEU A 185 -41.10 -16.10 -13.44
N SER A 186 -40.90 -17.29 -12.87
CA SER A 186 -41.63 -18.50 -13.26
C SER A 186 -43.14 -18.35 -13.00
N ALA A 187 -43.52 -17.84 -11.83
CA ALA A 187 -44.91 -17.57 -11.49
C ALA A 187 -45.55 -16.50 -12.39
N ALA A 188 -44.82 -15.43 -12.71
CA ALA A 188 -45.27 -14.40 -13.64
C ALA A 188 -45.47 -14.96 -15.06
N ASN A 189 -44.52 -15.78 -15.53
CA ASN A 189 -44.62 -16.44 -16.83
C ASN A 189 -45.81 -17.40 -16.89
N GLY A 190 -46.01 -18.22 -15.85
CA GLY A 190 -47.19 -19.08 -15.74
C GLY A 190 -48.51 -18.31 -15.85
N ARG A 191 -48.63 -17.17 -15.15
CA ARG A 191 -49.82 -16.30 -15.26
C ARG A 191 -50.03 -15.73 -16.66
N ILE A 192 -48.96 -15.36 -17.36
CA ILE A 192 -49.04 -14.86 -18.74
C ILE A 192 -49.52 -15.99 -19.66
N VAL A 193 -48.89 -17.17 -19.57
CA VAL A 193 -49.24 -18.34 -20.38
C VAL A 193 -50.67 -18.79 -20.13
N ASP A 194 -51.11 -18.87 -18.87
CA ASP A 194 -52.47 -19.25 -18.51
C ASP A 194 -53.51 -18.24 -19.01
N ALA A 195 -53.21 -16.93 -18.92
CA ALA A 195 -54.09 -15.88 -19.44
C ALA A 195 -54.21 -15.92 -20.97
N ASP A 196 -53.10 -16.15 -21.67
CA ASP A 196 -53.07 -16.30 -23.12
C ASP A 196 -53.84 -17.55 -23.57
N PHE A 197 -53.66 -18.68 -22.87
CA PHE A 197 -54.44 -19.90 -23.12
C PHE A 197 -55.93 -19.70 -22.89
N ALA A 198 -56.31 -19.02 -21.80
CA ALA A 198 -57.71 -18.73 -21.51
C ALA A 198 -58.34 -17.85 -22.61
N LYS A 199 -57.61 -16.86 -23.10
CA LYS A 199 -58.05 -15.98 -24.20
C LYS A 199 -58.21 -16.76 -25.51
N GLU A 200 -57.21 -17.53 -25.92
CA GLU A 200 -57.26 -18.33 -27.16
C GLU A 200 -58.39 -19.37 -27.09
N THR A 201 -58.58 -20.02 -25.93
CA THR A 201 -59.67 -20.98 -25.74
C THR A 201 -61.04 -20.31 -25.82
N ALA A 202 -61.19 -19.10 -25.28
CA ALA A 202 -62.42 -18.33 -25.37
C ALA A 202 -62.71 -17.90 -26.82
N ASP A 203 -61.69 -17.46 -27.55
CA ASP A 203 -61.81 -17.08 -28.96
C ASP A 203 -62.11 -18.29 -29.86
N MET A 204 -61.46 -19.44 -29.62
CA MET A 204 -61.77 -20.72 -30.27
C MET A 204 -63.22 -21.15 -29.99
N THR A 205 -63.65 -21.10 -28.73
CA THR A 205 -65.02 -21.46 -28.34
C THR A 205 -66.04 -20.51 -29.00
N LYS A 206 -65.76 -19.21 -29.01
CA LYS A 206 -66.58 -18.21 -29.70
C LYS A 206 -66.68 -18.49 -31.20
N ALA A 207 -65.57 -18.83 -31.86
CA ALA A 207 -65.54 -19.18 -33.28
C ALA A 207 -66.35 -20.45 -33.58
N GLN A 208 -66.29 -21.46 -32.70
CA GLN A 208 -67.09 -22.69 -32.81
C GLN A 208 -68.59 -22.41 -32.63
N ILE A 209 -68.97 -21.61 -31.62
CA ILE A 209 -70.37 -21.22 -31.38
C ILE A 209 -70.90 -20.39 -32.56
N LEU A 210 -70.14 -19.42 -33.07
CA LEU A 210 -70.51 -18.63 -34.24
C LEU A 210 -70.71 -19.51 -35.49
N SER A 211 -69.85 -20.50 -35.69
CA SER A 211 -69.97 -21.44 -36.81
C SER A 211 -71.24 -22.29 -36.69
N GLN A 212 -71.53 -22.85 -35.50
CA GLN A 212 -72.75 -23.63 -35.26
C GLN A 212 -74.02 -22.78 -35.36
N ALA A 213 -74.00 -21.58 -34.78
CA ALA A 213 -75.10 -20.62 -34.87
C ALA A 213 -75.32 -20.13 -36.31
N GLY A 214 -74.25 -19.92 -37.07
CA GLY A 214 -74.33 -19.57 -38.50
C GLY A 214 -75.00 -20.66 -39.33
N VAL A 215 -74.68 -21.94 -39.06
CA VAL A 215 -75.35 -23.09 -39.71
C VAL A 215 -76.82 -23.18 -39.31
N ALA A 216 -77.14 -23.02 -38.02
CA ALA A 216 -78.52 -23.04 -37.52
C ALA A 216 -79.36 -21.85 -38.04
N MET A 217 -78.79 -20.65 -38.05
CA MET A 217 -79.41 -19.44 -38.62
C MET A 217 -79.62 -19.58 -40.12
N LEU A 218 -78.65 -20.15 -40.85
CA LEU A 218 -78.80 -20.43 -42.27
C LEU A 218 -79.91 -21.46 -42.51
N ALA A 219 -80.02 -22.50 -41.68
CA ALA A 219 -81.10 -23.47 -41.75
C ALA A 219 -82.47 -22.83 -41.47
N GLN A 220 -82.58 -21.99 -40.44
CA GLN A 220 -83.81 -21.24 -40.11
C GLN A 220 -84.19 -20.26 -41.23
N ALA A 221 -83.22 -19.53 -41.77
CA ALA A 221 -83.42 -18.60 -42.88
C ALA A 221 -83.80 -19.31 -44.18
N LYS A 222 -83.42 -20.58 -44.38
CA LYS A 222 -83.89 -21.40 -45.50
C LYS A 222 -85.30 -21.94 -45.31
N GLN A 223 -85.74 -22.15 -44.06
CA GLN A 223 -87.11 -22.61 -43.75
C GLN A 223 -88.14 -21.48 -43.79
N LEU A 224 -87.76 -20.24 -43.44
CA LEU A 224 -88.67 -19.08 -43.45
C LEU A 224 -89.36 -18.85 -44.81
N PRO A 225 -88.65 -18.84 -45.97
CA PRO A 225 -89.27 -18.66 -47.28
C PRO A 225 -90.23 -19.78 -47.64
N GLN A 226 -89.94 -21.02 -47.22
CA GLN A 226 -90.81 -22.17 -47.48
C GLN A 226 -92.13 -22.08 -46.71
N GLN A 227 -92.11 -21.56 -45.48
CA GLN A 227 -93.32 -21.30 -44.70
C GLN A 227 -94.14 -20.15 -45.31
N VAL A 228 -93.49 -19.12 -45.84
CA VAL A 228 -94.19 -18.01 -46.52
C VAL A 228 -94.83 -18.49 -47.84
N LEU A 229 -94.18 -19.37 -48.59
CA LEU A 229 -94.76 -19.98 -49.79
C LEU A 229 -95.97 -20.87 -49.47
N GLN A 230 -95.99 -21.56 -48.33
CA GLN A 230 -97.17 -22.30 -47.88
C GLN A 230 -98.36 -21.39 -47.53
N LEU A 231 -98.10 -20.18 -47.01
CA LEU A 231 -99.14 -19.17 -46.70
C LEU A 231 -99.65 -18.40 -47.93
N LEU A 232 -98.90 -18.40 -49.04
CA LEU A 232 -99.30 -17.78 -50.31
C LEU A 232 -100.04 -18.76 -51.25
N GLN A 233 -100.00 -20.06 -50.96
CA GLN A 233 -100.62 -21.12 -51.77
C GLN A 233 -101.87 -21.76 -51.13
N GLY A 234 -102.19 -21.39 -49.88
CA GLY A 234 -103.41 -21.81 -49.18
C GLY A 234 -104.33 -20.62 -48.92
#